data_AF-A0A2W7QDX0-F1
#
_entry.id   AF-A0A2W7QDX0-F1
#
_cell.length_a   1.000
_cell.length_b   1.000
_cell.length_c   1.000
_cell.angle_alpha   90.00
_cell.angle_beta   90.00
_cell.angle_gamma   90.00
#
_symmetry.space_group_name_H-M   'P 1'
#
loop_
_entity.id
_entity.type
_entity.pdbx_description
1 polymer ?
#
loop_
_entity_poly.entity_id
_entity_poly.type
_entity_poly.pdbx_seq_one_letter_code
_entity_poly.pdbx_strand_id
1 'polypeptide(L)'
;MPGKVPAEPIVCPMCNARAGAATIDRLVQSSNVTGMPEAVLRAVWASAGRTVTTLDLFDAMYVDDPDGGPSQARMYEDLHDAINVVNVSLAGKVRIVPKGVGRGRWRLQISC
;
A
#
# COMPACT_ATOMS: atom_id res chain seq x y z
N MET A 1 -15.08 8.06 28.84
CA MET A 1 -14.26 8.87 27.90
C MET A 1 -13.20 7.93 27.32
N PRO A 2 -13.18 7.60 26.03
CA PRO A 2 -12.07 6.83 25.49
C PRO A 2 -10.82 7.72 25.45
N GLY A 3 -9.79 7.30 26.20
CA GLY A 3 -8.52 8.00 26.31
C GLY A 3 -7.80 8.04 24.96
N LYS A 4 -7.33 9.23 24.58
CA LYS A 4 -6.49 9.48 23.41
C LYS A 4 -5.15 8.75 23.60
N VAL A 5 -4.98 7.60 22.96
CA VAL A 5 -3.71 6.87 22.96
C VAL A 5 -2.62 7.80 22.40
N PRO A 6 -1.50 8.03 23.11
CA PRO A 6 -0.42 8.86 22.60
C PRO A 6 0.08 8.33 21.27
N ALA A 7 0.29 9.24 20.31
CA ALA A 7 0.86 8.89 19.02
C ALA A 7 2.34 8.60 19.15
N GLU A 8 2.72 7.31 19.18
CA GLU A 8 4.11 6.93 18.98
C GLU A 8 4.59 7.47 17.61
N PRO A 9 5.78 8.11 17.57
CA PRO A 9 6.31 8.72 16.37
C PRO A 9 6.69 7.63 15.36
N ILE A 10 6.25 7.84 14.13
CA ILE A 10 6.36 6.85 13.07
C ILE A 10 7.69 6.98 12.39
N VAL A 11 8.25 5.82 12.10
CA VAL A 11 9.54 5.70 11.43
C VAL A 11 9.26 5.36 9.98
N CYS A 12 9.64 6.26 9.08
CA CYS A 12 9.58 5.96 7.64
C CYS A 12 10.45 4.71 7.38
N PRO A 13 9.89 3.64 6.79
CA PRO A 13 10.66 2.41 6.58
C PRO A 13 11.80 2.59 5.57
N MET A 14 11.80 3.71 4.83
CA MET A 14 12.79 4.02 3.80
C MET A 14 14.00 4.80 4.32
N CYS A 15 13.80 5.76 5.25
CA CYS A 15 14.86 6.66 5.71
C CYS A 15 15.05 6.69 7.23
N ASN A 16 14.27 5.90 7.97
CA ASN A 16 14.26 5.84 9.44
C ASN A 16 14.00 7.20 10.13
N ALA A 17 13.68 8.24 9.36
CA ALA A 17 13.33 9.54 9.91
C ALA A 17 12.02 9.42 10.68
N ARG A 18 11.93 10.14 11.80
CA ARG A 18 10.66 10.45 12.48
C ARG A 18 9.86 11.35 11.55
N ALA A 19 9.25 10.77 10.53
CA ALA A 19 8.33 11.48 9.69
C ALA A 19 7.14 11.84 10.58
N GLY A 20 6.63 13.07 10.50
CA GLY A 20 5.34 13.44 11.10
C GLY A 20 4.14 12.72 10.47
N ALA A 21 4.34 11.52 9.91
CA ALA A 21 3.45 10.81 9.01
C ALA A 21 3.05 9.46 9.62
N ALA A 22 1.75 9.30 9.87
CA ALA A 22 1.03 8.12 10.37
C ALA A 22 1.66 6.72 10.11
N THR A 23 1.52 5.79 11.07
CA THR A 23 1.83 4.36 10.91
C THR A 23 0.97 3.84 9.78
N ILE A 24 1.33 2.72 9.13
CA ILE A 24 0.44 2.16 8.11
C ILE A 24 -0.99 1.95 8.64
N ASP A 25 -1.14 1.48 9.88
CA ASP A 25 -2.47 1.34 10.49
C ASP A 25 -3.16 2.69 10.70
N ARG A 26 -2.45 3.76 11.04
CA ARG A 26 -3.05 5.11 11.10
C ARG A 26 -3.36 5.66 9.72
N LEU A 27 -2.54 5.40 8.70
CA LEU A 27 -2.80 5.83 7.33
C LEU A 27 -4.07 5.16 6.82
N VAL A 28 -4.20 3.85 7.03
CA VAL A 28 -5.40 3.07 6.74
C VAL A 28 -6.59 3.62 7.54
N GLN A 29 -6.48 3.77 8.87
CA GLN A 29 -7.58 4.27 9.72
C GLN A 29 -8.03 5.71 9.41
N SER A 30 -7.12 6.56 8.93
CA SER A 30 -7.42 7.96 8.59
C SER A 30 -7.77 8.19 7.12
N SER A 31 -7.82 7.12 6.32
CA SER A 31 -8.20 7.15 4.92
C SER A 31 -9.33 6.16 4.64
N ASN A 32 -9.93 6.23 3.46
CA ASN A 32 -10.94 5.27 3.02
C ASN A 32 -10.30 4.06 2.29
N VAL A 33 -9.06 3.73 2.63
CA VAL A 33 -8.30 2.62 2.02
C VAL A 33 -8.61 1.36 2.81
N THR A 34 -9.45 0.48 2.25
CA THR A 34 -9.87 -0.79 2.88
C THR A 34 -9.90 -1.90 1.82
N GLY A 35 -9.88 -3.17 2.24
CA GLY A 35 -9.94 -4.33 1.34
C GLY A 35 -8.68 -4.46 0.47
N MET A 36 -8.84 -4.74 -0.83
CA MET A 36 -7.71 -4.88 -1.77
C MET A 36 -6.77 -3.66 -1.80
N PRO A 37 -7.25 -2.39 -1.85
CA PRO A 37 -6.40 -1.21 -1.67
C PRO A 37 -5.50 -1.26 -0.42
N GLU A 38 -6.04 -1.73 0.71
CA GLU A 38 -5.27 -1.86 1.96
C GLU A 38 -4.21 -2.95 1.85
N ALA A 39 -4.57 -4.12 1.31
CA ALA A 39 -3.65 -5.23 1.11
C ALA A 39 -2.45 -4.80 0.22
N VAL A 40 -2.72 -4.10 -0.88
CA VAL A 40 -1.70 -3.54 -1.77
C VAL A 40 -0.83 -2.52 -1.03
N LEU A 41 -1.42 -1.60 -0.27
CA LEU A 41 -0.66 -0.62 0.51
C LEU A 41 0.26 -1.30 1.53
N ARG A 42 -0.24 -2.31 2.26
CA ARG A 42 0.54 -3.08 3.25
C ARG A 42 1.70 -3.83 2.60
N ALA A 43 1.47 -4.51 1.48
CA ALA A 43 2.52 -5.23 0.77
C ALA A 43 3.63 -4.29 0.28
N VAL A 44 3.26 -3.17 -0.34
CA VAL A 44 4.24 -2.17 -0.83
C VAL A 44 4.94 -1.44 0.34
N TRP A 45 4.26 -1.26 1.47
CA TRP A 45 4.87 -0.64 2.67
C TRP A 45 5.90 -1.56 3.33
N ALA A 46 5.59 -2.85 3.45
CA ALA A 46 6.49 -3.86 3.98
C ALA A 46 7.79 -4.01 3.16
N SER A 47 7.75 -3.64 1.87
CA SER A 47 8.94 -3.63 1.02
C SER A 47 9.96 -2.54 1.38
N ALA A 48 9.59 -1.57 2.25
CA ALA A 48 10.45 -0.48 2.68
C ALA A 48 11.05 0.34 1.52
N GLY A 49 10.27 0.56 0.46
CA GLY A 49 10.71 1.29 -0.73
C GLY A 49 11.45 0.44 -1.77
N ARG A 50 11.64 -0.86 -1.51
CA ARG A 50 12.06 -1.83 -2.53
C ARG A 50 10.94 -2.06 -3.54
N THR A 51 11.33 -2.54 -4.70
CA THR A 51 10.36 -2.91 -5.74
C THR A 51 9.66 -4.21 -5.34
N VAL A 52 8.34 -4.26 -5.50
CA VAL A 52 7.52 -5.48 -5.43
C VAL A 52 7.00 -5.83 -6.82
N THR A 53 6.82 -7.12 -7.09
CA THR A 53 6.27 -7.58 -8.36
C THR A 53 4.75 -7.56 -8.34
N THR A 54 4.12 -7.60 -9.52
CA THR A 54 2.66 -7.78 -9.59
C THR A 54 2.22 -9.10 -8.95
N LEU A 55 3.03 -10.16 -9.03
CA LEU A 55 2.70 -11.44 -8.41
C LEU A 55 2.64 -11.31 -6.88
N ASP A 56 3.62 -10.63 -6.26
CA ASP A 56 3.61 -10.37 -4.81
C ASP A 56 2.36 -9.58 -4.38
N LEU A 57 1.87 -8.69 -5.26
CA LEU A 57 0.65 -7.91 -4.99
C LEU A 57 -0.61 -8.75 -5.17
N PHE A 58 -0.64 -9.66 -6.13
CA PHE A 58 -1.74 -10.61 -6.28
C PHE A 58 -1.83 -11.55 -5.08
N ASP A 59 -0.71 -12.11 -4.63
CA ASP A 59 -0.65 -12.95 -3.44
C ASP A 59 -1.19 -12.20 -2.21
N ALA A 60 -0.87 -10.90 -2.08
CA ALA A 60 -1.41 -10.08 -1.01
C ALA A 60 -2.91 -9.78 -1.16
N MET A 61 -3.38 -9.50 -2.38
CA MET A 61 -4.79 -9.16 -2.65
C MET A 61 -5.73 -10.35 -2.47
N TYR A 62 -5.25 -11.56 -2.77
CA TYR A 62 -6.04 -12.79 -2.81
C TYR A 62 -5.58 -13.83 -1.79
N VAL A 63 -4.91 -13.40 -0.71
CA VAL A 63 -4.38 -14.30 0.32
C VAL A 63 -5.45 -15.20 0.97
N ASP A 64 -6.68 -14.69 1.05
CA ASP A 64 -7.83 -15.40 1.62
C ASP A 64 -8.65 -16.17 0.57
N ASP A 65 -8.27 -16.11 -0.70
CA ASP A 65 -8.93 -16.82 -1.80
C ASP A 65 -8.18 -18.13 -2.10
N PRO A 66 -8.75 -19.32 -1.79
CA PRO A 66 -8.07 -20.60 -1.98
C PRO A 66 -7.81 -20.93 -3.45
N ASP A 67 -8.54 -20.31 -4.38
CA ASP A 67 -8.36 -20.50 -5.82
C ASP A 67 -7.32 -19.53 -6.41
N GLY A 68 -6.78 -18.62 -5.59
CA GLY A 68 -5.77 -17.64 -6.01
C GLY A 68 -6.33 -16.46 -6.79
N GLY A 69 -7.65 -16.23 -6.71
CA GLY A 69 -8.33 -15.11 -7.34
C GLY A 69 -9.02 -15.42 -8.66
N PRO A 70 -9.61 -14.39 -9.31
CA PRO A 70 -10.32 -14.53 -10.57
C PRO A 70 -9.35 -14.72 -11.75
N SER A 71 -9.86 -14.59 -12.98
CA SER A 71 -8.99 -14.62 -14.18
C SER A 71 -7.87 -13.58 -14.10
N GLN A 72 -6.71 -13.89 -14.67
CA GLN A 72 -5.55 -13.00 -14.63
C GLN A 72 -5.87 -11.57 -15.14
N ALA A 73 -6.68 -11.45 -16.21
CA ALA A 73 -7.11 -10.15 -16.73
C ALA A 73 -7.85 -9.35 -15.66
N ARG A 74 -8.75 -10.00 -14.92
CA ARG A 74 -9.51 -9.37 -13.84
C ARG A 74 -8.61 -8.97 -12.66
N MET A 75 -7.65 -9.80 -12.29
CA MET A 75 -6.67 -9.47 -11.24
C MET A 75 -5.89 -8.18 -11.57
N TYR A 76 -5.50 -7.98 -12.83
CA TYR A 76 -4.83 -6.74 -13.26
C TYR A 76 -5.75 -5.51 -13.18
N GLU A 77 -7.03 -5.65 -13.51
CA GLU A 77 -8.03 -4.57 -13.35
C GLU A 77 -8.16 -4.19 -11.87
N ASP A 78 -8.38 -5.18 -11.01
CA ASP A 78 -8.54 -4.97 -9.57
C ASP A 78 -7.28 -4.36 -8.95
N LEU A 79 -6.09 -4.74 -9.42
CA LEU A 79 -4.83 -4.14 -8.98
C LEU A 79 -4.72 -2.66 -9.38
N HIS A 80 -5.08 -2.32 -10.62
CA HIS A 80 -5.06 -0.92 -11.05
C HIS A 80 -6.05 -0.06 -10.28
N ASP A 81 -7.25 -0.58 -10.03
CA ASP A 81 -8.27 0.10 -9.22
C ASP A 81 -7.79 0.29 -7.78
N ALA A 82 -7.20 -0.74 -7.17
CA ALA A 82 -6.63 -0.68 -5.82
C ALA A 82 -5.52 0.39 -5.71
N ILE A 83 -4.59 0.43 -6.67
CA ILE A 83 -3.51 1.43 -6.72
C ILE A 83 -4.08 2.84 -6.90
N ASN A 84 -5.09 3.00 -7.76
CA ASN A 84 -5.75 4.29 -7.96
C ASN A 84 -6.41 4.79 -6.67
N VAL A 85 -7.15 3.92 -5.96
CA VAL A 85 -7.77 4.25 -4.68
C VAL A 85 -6.72 4.69 -3.65
N VAL A 86 -5.60 3.97 -3.52
CA VAL A 86 -4.50 4.35 -2.62
C VAL A 86 -3.93 5.72 -2.98
N ASN A 87 -3.62 5.94 -4.26
CA ASN A 87 -2.98 7.17 -4.73
C ASN A 87 -3.88 8.41 -4.60
N VAL A 88 -5.19 8.26 -4.79
CA VAL A 88 -6.18 9.32 -4.59
C VAL A 88 -6.39 9.59 -3.09
N SER A 89 -6.60 8.54 -2.30
CA SER A 89 -6.92 8.66 -0.87
C SER A 89 -5.75 9.19 -0.03
N LEU A 90 -4.51 8.91 -0.46
CA LEU A 90 -3.29 9.32 0.23
C LEU A 90 -2.49 10.37 -0.55
N ALA A 91 -3.16 11.10 -1.46
CA ALA A 91 -2.54 12.13 -2.28
C ALA A 91 -1.73 13.13 -1.42
N GLY A 92 -0.50 13.41 -1.85
CA GLY A 92 0.42 14.30 -1.16
C GLY A 92 1.21 13.69 0.00
N LYS A 93 0.90 12.45 0.42
CA LYS A 93 1.62 11.74 1.50
C LYS A 93 2.33 10.50 0.97
N VAL A 94 1.58 9.63 0.30
CA VAL A 94 2.03 8.31 -0.16
C VAL A 94 1.56 8.09 -1.59
N ARG A 95 2.40 7.45 -2.39
CA ARG A 95 2.07 7.03 -3.74
C ARG A 95 2.70 5.68 -4.05
N ILE A 96 1.97 4.83 -4.77
CA ILE A 96 2.47 3.60 -5.38
C ILE A 96 2.73 3.91 -6.85
N VAL A 97 3.96 3.70 -7.29
CA VAL A 97 4.41 4.06 -8.65
C VAL A 97 5.04 2.86 -9.36
N PRO A 98 4.86 2.74 -10.69
CA PRO A 98 5.55 1.70 -11.47
C PRO A 98 7.07 1.97 -11.50
N LYS A 99 7.88 0.92 -11.58
CA LYS A 99 9.34 1.03 -11.68
C LYS A 99 9.94 0.12 -12.75
N GLY A 100 10.73 0.71 -13.66
CA GLY A 100 11.48 0.01 -14.70
C GLY A 100 10.84 0.16 -16.10
N VAL A 101 11.46 -0.47 -17.10
CA VAL A 101 10.93 -0.57 -18.46
C VAL A 101 10.07 -1.83 -18.54
N GLY A 102 8.75 -1.68 -18.52
CA GLY A 102 7.78 -2.78 -18.53
C GLY A 102 6.68 -2.64 -17.48
N ARG A 103 5.60 -3.43 -17.63
CA ARG A 103 4.54 -3.60 -16.62
C ARG A 103 4.96 -4.69 -15.63
N GLY A 104 4.63 -4.55 -14.35
CA GLY A 104 4.78 -5.65 -13.38
C GLY A 104 5.64 -5.38 -12.15
N ARG A 105 6.11 -4.14 -11.95
CA ARG A 105 6.98 -3.76 -10.83
C ARG A 105 6.53 -2.45 -10.22
N TRP A 106 6.37 -2.41 -8.90
CA TRP A 106 5.78 -1.31 -8.16
C TRP A 106 6.66 -0.95 -6.96
N ARG A 107 6.63 0.31 -6.52
CA ARG A 107 7.33 0.73 -5.31
C ARG A 107 6.55 1.79 -4.54
N LEU A 108 6.83 1.87 -3.25
CA LEU A 108 6.39 2.97 -2.42
C LEU A 108 7.18 4.25 -2.76
N GLN A 109 6.47 5.36 -2.79
CA GLN A 109 7.02 6.70 -2.73
C GLN A 109 6.31 7.44 -1.61
N ILE A 110 7.10 7.97 -0.66
CA ILE A 110 6.60 8.80 0.44
C ILE A 110 7.09 10.22 0.18
N SER A 111 6.18 11.18 0.23
CA SER A 111 6.53 12.60 0.24
C SER A 111 6.81 13.00 1.68
N CYS A 112 8.07 13.31 1.98
CA CYS A 112 8.50 13.82 3.28
C CYS A 112 8.65 15.34 3.22
#